data_AF-T1A9C5-F1
#
_entry.id   AF-T1A9C5-F1
#
_cell.length_a   1.000
_cell.length_b   1.000
_cell.length_c   1.000
_cell.angle_alpha   90.00
_cell.angle_beta   90.00
_cell.angle_gamma   90.00
#
_symmetry.space_group_name_H-M   'P 1'
#
loop_
_entity.id
_entity.type
_entity.pdbx_description
1 polymer ?
#
loop_
_entity_poly.entity_id
_entity_poly.type
_entity_poly.pdbx_seq_one_letter_code
_entity_poly.pdbx_strand_id
1 'polypeptide(L)'
;MKYIDTSVIVSALDPADPSNINSIEILKKPEKVISELVIAELNSVLLRNRNFVSLMGELSGDRNSSSYAAITYILQEFDVLYLPTQQIQIETPIGRYSNIMAFAIELASKVPMRTLDLLHLSYALSIANLTRSGIEFVTRDREFEIYDSRNK
;
A
#
# COMPACT_ATOMS: atom_id res chain seq x y z
N MET A 1 -10.61 10.44 4.00
CA MET A 1 -9.25 9.87 3.87
C MET A 1 -9.23 8.67 2.93
N LYS A 2 -8.15 8.49 2.17
CA LYS A 2 -7.96 7.41 1.20
C LYS A 2 -6.73 6.58 1.55
N TYR A 3 -6.90 5.28 1.77
CA TYR A 3 -5.79 4.34 1.84
C TYR A 3 -5.35 4.02 0.42
N ILE A 4 -4.09 4.32 0.11
CA ILE A 4 -3.53 4.11 -1.21
C ILE A 4 -2.77 2.78 -1.22
N ASP A 5 -3.22 1.83 -2.03
CA ASP A 5 -2.50 0.61 -2.35
C ASP A 5 -1.27 0.91 -3.23
N THR A 6 -0.24 0.07 -3.15
CA THR A 6 0.99 0.15 -3.94
C THR A 6 0.72 0.19 -5.43
N SER A 7 -0.27 -0.58 -5.91
CA SER A 7 -0.63 -0.64 -7.33
C SER A 7 -0.92 0.74 -7.93
N VAL A 8 -1.57 1.64 -7.18
CA VAL A 8 -1.87 3.02 -7.61
C VAL A 8 -0.60 3.83 -7.79
N ILE A 9 0.33 3.74 -6.84
CA ILE A 9 1.60 4.46 -6.89
C ILE A 9 2.45 3.93 -8.05
N VAL A 10 2.55 2.62 -8.21
CA VAL A 10 3.31 2.01 -9.29
C VAL A 10 2.77 2.41 -10.66
N SER A 11 1.44 2.35 -10.87
CA SER A 11 0.83 2.80 -12.12
C SER A 11 1.09 4.28 -12.41
N ALA A 12 1.13 5.14 -11.39
CA ALA A 12 1.45 6.55 -11.56
C ALA A 12 2.92 6.81 -11.96
N LEU A 13 3.84 5.89 -11.61
CA LEU A 13 5.26 5.99 -11.92
C LEU A 13 5.65 5.39 -13.27
N ASP A 14 4.78 4.57 -13.88
CA ASP A 14 5.00 3.98 -15.19
C ASP A 14 4.20 4.74 -16.28
N PRO A 15 4.85 5.56 -17.12
CA PRO A 15 4.17 6.28 -18.20
C PRO A 15 3.54 5.35 -19.26
N ALA A 16 3.95 4.09 -19.33
CA ALA A 16 3.39 3.10 -20.24
C ALA A 16 2.15 2.39 -19.68
N ASP A 17 1.86 2.54 -18.38
CA ASP A 17 0.67 1.96 -17.75
C ASP A 17 -0.60 2.69 -18.27
N PRO A 18 -1.60 1.98 -18.81
CA PRO A 18 -2.86 2.59 -19.25
C PRO A 18 -3.60 3.38 -18.15
N SER A 19 -3.37 3.01 -16.89
CA SER A 19 -3.95 3.63 -15.69
C SER A 19 -3.10 4.79 -15.14
N ASN A 20 -1.99 5.16 -15.81
CA ASN A 20 -1.05 6.17 -15.34
C ASN A 20 -1.73 7.51 -15.05
N ILE A 21 -2.42 8.08 -16.04
CA ILE A 21 -3.09 9.38 -15.92
C ILE A 21 -4.10 9.36 -14.78
N ASN A 22 -4.94 8.32 -14.71
CA ASN A 22 -5.95 8.22 -13.67
C ASN A 22 -5.33 8.05 -12.28
N SER A 23 -4.19 7.36 -12.17
CA SER A 23 -3.48 7.19 -10.89
C SER A 23 -2.82 8.48 -10.44
N ILE A 24 -2.23 9.25 -11.35
CA ILE A 24 -1.74 10.61 -11.05
C ILE A 24 -2.88 11.50 -10.58
N GLU A 25 -4.05 11.47 -11.22
CA GLU A 25 -5.22 12.26 -10.79
C GLU A 25 -5.71 11.88 -9.39
N ILE A 26 -5.71 10.58 -9.06
CA ILE A 26 -6.03 10.12 -7.71
C ILE A 26 -4.99 10.64 -6.71
N LEU A 27 -3.71 10.52 -7.03
CA LEU A 27 -2.63 10.97 -6.17
C LEU A 27 -2.57 12.50 -6.00
N LYS A 28 -3.10 13.28 -6.95
CA LYS A 28 -3.24 14.74 -6.79
C LYS A 28 -4.36 15.15 -5.83
N LYS A 29 -5.29 14.26 -5.47
CA LYS A 29 -6.35 14.57 -4.51
C LYS A 29 -5.80 14.55 -3.07
N PRO A 30 -6.35 15.34 -2.13
CA PRO A 30 -5.87 15.38 -0.75
C PRO A 30 -6.26 14.14 0.06
N GLU A 31 -5.73 14.08 1.29
CA GLU A 31 -6.02 13.08 2.33
C GLU A 31 -5.67 11.63 1.97
N LYS A 32 -4.43 11.41 1.51
CA LYS A 32 -3.93 10.10 1.11
C LYS A 32 -3.01 9.56 2.17
N VAL A 33 -3.21 8.30 2.54
CA VAL A 33 -2.42 7.63 3.56
C VAL A 33 -1.96 6.26 3.10
N ILE A 34 -0.83 5.83 3.63
CA ILE A 34 -0.25 4.50 3.38
C ILE A 34 0.24 3.88 4.68
N SER A 35 0.45 2.56 4.66
CA SER A 35 1.06 1.81 5.77
C SER A 35 2.47 1.31 5.42
N GLU A 36 3.11 0.67 6.39
CA GLU A 36 4.43 0.07 6.24
C GLU A 36 4.46 -1.03 5.18
N LEU A 37 3.31 -1.65 4.88
CA LEU A 37 3.19 -2.63 3.81
C LEU A 37 3.46 -2.02 2.44
N VAL A 38 2.86 -0.85 2.17
CA VAL A 38 3.07 -0.11 0.91
C VAL A 38 4.53 0.30 0.76
N ILE A 39 5.19 0.72 1.85
CA ILE A 39 6.62 1.03 1.85
C ILE A 39 7.45 -0.22 1.48
N ALA A 40 7.15 -1.37 2.08
CA ALA A 40 7.85 -2.61 1.80
C ALA A 40 7.69 -3.06 0.34
N GLU A 41 6.48 -2.95 -0.20
CA GLU A 41 6.20 -3.33 -1.58
C GLU A 41 6.83 -2.35 -2.58
N LEU A 42 6.71 -1.04 -2.37
CA LEU A 42 7.38 -0.04 -3.20
C LEU A 42 8.89 -0.26 -3.21
N ASN A 43 9.51 -0.50 -2.05
CA ASN A 43 10.93 -0.81 -1.96
C ASN A 43 11.27 -2.06 -2.79
N SER A 44 10.44 -3.11 -2.69
CA SER A 44 10.60 -4.34 -3.48
C SER A 44 10.47 -4.10 -4.99
N VAL A 45 9.51 -3.28 -5.42
CA VAL A 45 9.30 -2.92 -6.84
C VAL A 45 10.49 -2.11 -7.37
N LEU A 46 10.91 -1.07 -6.65
CA LEU A 46 12.02 -0.21 -7.04
C LEU A 46 13.34 -0.99 -7.16
N LEU A 47 13.65 -1.84 -6.18
CA LEU A 47 14.88 -2.66 -6.22
C LEU A 47 14.90 -3.69 -7.35
N ARG A 48 13.73 -4.18 -7.78
CA ARG A 48 13.62 -5.09 -8.94
C ARG A 48 13.72 -4.34 -10.27
N ASN A 49 13.27 -3.09 -10.33
CA ASN A 49 13.35 -2.26 -11.52
C ASN A 49 14.75 -1.64 -11.66
N ARG A 50 15.63 -2.36 -12.38
CA ARG A 50 17.04 -1.98 -12.56
C ARG A 50 17.23 -0.56 -13.10
N ASN A 51 16.30 -0.06 -13.93
CA ASN A 51 16.40 1.26 -14.55
C ASN A 51 16.21 2.41 -13.54
N PHE A 52 15.40 2.19 -12.50
CA PHE A 52 15.08 3.22 -11.52
C PHE A 52 16.20 3.36 -10.47
N VAL A 53 16.75 2.22 -10.03
CA VAL A 53 17.80 2.17 -9.00
C VAL A 53 19.21 2.33 -9.57
N SER A 54 19.47 2.01 -10.85
CA SER A 54 20.80 2.23 -11.45
C SER A 54 21.18 3.71 -11.48
N LEU A 55 20.24 4.58 -11.86
CA LEU A 55 20.46 6.03 -11.91
C LEU A 55 20.80 6.64 -10.53
N MET A 56 20.12 6.19 -9.48
CA MET A 56 20.32 6.71 -8.11
C MET A 56 21.45 6.01 -7.35
N GLY A 57 21.67 4.73 -7.61
CA GLY A 57 22.73 3.92 -7.01
C GLY A 57 24.12 4.32 -7.50
N GLU A 58 24.24 4.74 -8.77
CA GLU A 58 25.49 5.31 -9.30
C GLU A 58 25.88 6.64 -8.62
N LEU A 59 24.90 7.40 -8.12
CA LEU A 59 25.11 8.69 -7.46
C LEU A 59 25.41 8.58 -5.96
N SER A 60 24.94 7.53 -5.29
CA SER A 60 24.99 7.42 -3.82
C SER A 60 25.82 6.26 -3.27
N GLY A 61 26.19 5.28 -4.10
CA GLY A 61 27.00 4.12 -3.68
C GLY A 61 26.27 3.07 -2.83
N ASP A 62 25.06 3.34 -2.37
CA ASP A 62 24.20 2.40 -1.62
C ASP A 62 22.78 2.31 -2.22
N ARG A 63 22.40 1.10 -2.66
CA ARG A 63 21.10 0.83 -3.29
C ARG A 63 19.93 0.96 -2.32
N ASN A 64 20.11 0.64 -1.04
CA ASN A 64 19.04 0.72 -0.05
C ASN A 64 18.74 2.18 0.30
N SER A 65 19.78 2.98 0.53
CA SER A 65 19.61 4.42 0.73
C SER A 65 18.98 5.11 -0.49
N SER A 66 19.33 4.66 -1.71
CA SER A 66 18.70 5.14 -2.95
C SER A 66 17.20 4.87 -3.02
N SER A 67 16.76 3.66 -2.64
CA SER A 67 15.34 3.30 -2.72
C SER A 67 14.51 4.04 -1.67
N TYR A 68 15.01 4.21 -0.45
CA TYR A 68 14.33 5.04 0.57
C TYR A 68 14.24 6.51 0.16
N ALA A 69 15.29 7.06 -0.47
CA ALA A 69 15.25 8.42 -0.99
C ALA A 69 14.19 8.57 -2.10
N ALA A 70 14.11 7.60 -3.03
CA ALA A 70 13.09 7.58 -4.06
C ALA A 70 11.67 7.47 -3.47
N ILE A 71 11.44 6.57 -2.52
CA ILE A 71 10.15 6.46 -1.82
C ILE A 71 9.81 7.79 -1.15
N THR A 72 10.74 8.37 -0.41
CA THR A 72 10.54 9.66 0.28
C THR A 72 10.14 10.76 -0.71
N TYR A 73 10.84 10.85 -1.83
CA TYR A 73 10.52 11.79 -2.91
C TYR A 73 9.10 11.58 -3.44
N ILE A 74 8.72 10.33 -3.74
CA ILE A 74 7.38 10.00 -4.25
C ILE A 74 6.29 10.42 -3.24
N LEU A 75 6.48 10.12 -1.95
CA LEU A 75 5.52 10.49 -0.92
C LEU A 75 5.38 12.01 -0.77
N GLN A 76 6.50 12.74 -0.87
CA GLN A 76 6.50 14.21 -0.79
C GLN A 76 5.85 14.85 -2.02
N GLU A 77 6.20 14.40 -3.22
CA GLU A 77 5.66 14.91 -4.50
C GLU A 77 4.13 14.81 -4.54
N PHE A 78 3.59 13.70 -4.05
CA PHE A 78 2.15 13.47 -4.07
C PHE A 78 1.45 13.85 -2.76
N ASP A 79 2.13 14.38 -1.74
CA ASP A 79 1.54 14.63 -0.42
C ASP A 79 0.80 13.40 0.14
N VAL A 80 1.50 12.26 0.18
CA VAL A 80 1.03 10.99 0.71
C VAL A 80 1.60 10.80 2.12
N LEU A 81 0.72 10.69 3.11
CA LEU A 81 1.11 10.57 4.50
C LEU A 81 1.31 9.11 4.90
N TYR A 82 2.51 8.77 5.37
CA TYR A 82 2.71 7.50 6.08
C TYR A 82 2.06 7.56 7.46
N LEU A 83 1.15 6.64 7.75
CA LEU A 83 0.54 6.47 9.07
C LEU A 83 1.01 5.16 9.71
N PRO A 84 1.87 5.21 10.73
CA PRO A 84 2.27 4.02 11.45
C PRO A 84 1.07 3.46 12.22
N THR A 85 0.81 2.16 12.06
CA THR A 85 -0.22 1.50 12.87
C THR A 85 0.39 0.93 14.14
N GLN A 86 -0.31 1.10 15.26
CA GLN A 86 0.12 0.48 16.51
C GLN A 86 -0.11 -1.03 16.41
N GLN A 87 0.98 -1.78 16.36
CA GLN A 87 0.93 -3.23 16.32
C GLN A 87 0.85 -3.76 17.76
N ILE A 88 -0.32 -4.32 18.10
CA ILE A 88 -0.52 -5.06 19.35
C ILE A 88 -0.54 -6.56 19.05
N GLN A 89 -0.15 -7.37 20.03
CA GLN A 89 -0.19 -8.82 19.93
C GLN A 89 -1.58 -9.33 20.33
N ILE A 90 -2.18 -10.15 19.48
CA ILE A 90 -3.45 -10.83 19.69
C ILE A 90 -3.15 -12.31 19.93
N GLU A 91 -3.66 -12.85 21.04
CA GLU A 91 -3.59 -14.28 21.34
C GLU A 91 -4.60 -15.03 20.46
N THR A 92 -4.14 -16.08 19.79
CA THR A 92 -4.98 -16.97 18.95
C THR A 92 -4.72 -18.42 19.33
N PRO A 93 -5.55 -19.38 18.88
CA PRO A 93 -5.35 -20.79 19.18
C PRO A 93 -4.00 -21.38 18.75
N ILE A 94 -3.34 -20.79 17.74
CA ILE A 94 -2.06 -21.28 17.20
C ILE A 94 -0.87 -20.47 17.75
N GLY A 95 -1.12 -19.30 18.36
CA GLY A 95 -0.08 -18.46 18.96
C GLY A 95 -0.42 -16.97 18.91
N ARG A 96 0.59 -16.13 19.10
CA ARG A 96 0.45 -14.66 19.11
C ARG A 96 0.78 -14.06 17.75
N TYR A 97 -0.12 -13.25 17.23
CA TYR A 97 0.04 -12.53 15.97
C TYR A 97 -0.14 -11.03 16.18
N SER A 98 0.38 -10.21 15.25
CA SER A 98 -0.03 -8.80 15.22
C SER A 98 -1.54 -8.71 14.97
N ASN A 99 -2.18 -7.65 15.48
CA ASN A 99 -3.57 -7.31 15.19
C ASN A 99 -3.86 -7.25 13.69
N ILE A 100 -2.93 -6.72 12.89
CA ILE A 100 -3.06 -6.68 11.42
C ILE A 100 -3.16 -8.08 10.84
N MET A 101 -2.28 -9.00 11.25
CA MET A 101 -2.27 -10.38 10.75
C MET A 101 -3.50 -11.16 11.24
N ALA A 102 -3.85 -11.03 12.52
CA ALA A 102 -5.03 -11.67 13.09
C ALA A 102 -6.30 -11.26 12.34
N PHE A 103 -6.41 -9.97 11.99
CA PHE A 103 -7.54 -9.47 11.24
C PHE A 103 -7.54 -9.92 9.76
N ALA A 104 -6.38 -9.97 9.11
CA ALA A 104 -6.27 -10.53 7.75
C ALA A 104 -6.72 -11.99 7.68
N ILE A 105 -6.36 -12.80 8.70
CA ILE A 105 -6.82 -14.19 8.83
C ILE A 105 -8.34 -14.26 9.01
N GLU A 106 -8.92 -13.38 9.83
CA GLU A 106 -10.38 -13.30 9.99
C GLU A 106 -11.06 -12.93 8.67
N LEU A 107 -10.53 -11.94 7.94
CA LEU A 107 -11.05 -11.52 6.64
C LEU A 107 -10.96 -12.64 5.58
N ALA A 108 -9.91 -13.47 5.61
CA ALA A 108 -9.75 -14.58 4.67
C ALA A 108 -10.92 -15.58 4.70
N SER A 109 -11.60 -15.70 5.84
CA SER A 109 -12.80 -16.55 5.97
C SER A 109 -14.05 -15.95 5.31
N LYS A 110 -14.04 -14.65 5.02
CA LYS A 110 -15.18 -13.87 4.50
C LYS A 110 -15.00 -13.44 3.05
N VAL A 111 -13.76 -13.26 2.62
CA VAL A 111 -13.42 -12.70 1.30
C VAL A 111 -12.32 -13.54 0.65
N PRO A 112 -12.55 -14.12 -0.55
CA PRO A 112 -11.56 -14.94 -1.23
C PRO A 112 -10.55 -14.06 -1.99
N MET A 113 -9.70 -13.35 -1.25
CA MET A 113 -8.62 -12.51 -1.77
C MET A 113 -7.25 -13.08 -1.40
N ARG A 114 -6.20 -12.61 -2.08
CA ARG A 114 -4.82 -13.01 -1.75
C ARG A 114 -4.43 -12.42 -0.40
N THR A 115 -3.51 -13.09 0.29
CA THR A 115 -3.07 -12.68 1.63
C THR A 115 -2.57 -11.23 1.67
N LEU A 116 -1.90 -10.77 0.61
CA LEU A 116 -1.35 -9.42 0.55
C LEU A 116 -2.46 -8.35 0.48
N ASP A 117 -3.50 -8.60 -0.32
CA ASP A 117 -4.69 -7.75 -0.43
C ASP A 117 -5.46 -7.69 0.90
N LEU A 118 -5.56 -8.84 1.58
CA LEU A 118 -6.18 -8.91 2.92
C LEU A 118 -5.37 -8.12 3.96
N LEU A 119 -4.05 -8.09 3.85
CA LEU A 119 -3.21 -7.25 4.72
C LEU A 119 -3.41 -5.76 4.42
N HIS A 120 -3.51 -5.35 3.16
CA HIS A 120 -3.87 -3.97 2.81
C HIS A 120 -5.21 -3.53 3.38
N LEU A 121 -6.24 -4.37 3.26
CA LEU A 121 -7.55 -4.12 3.88
C LEU A 121 -7.44 -4.01 5.41
N SER A 122 -6.64 -4.89 6.03
CA SER A 122 -6.42 -4.88 7.48
C SER A 122 -5.73 -3.59 7.94
N TYR A 123 -4.77 -3.08 7.17
CA TYR A 123 -4.13 -1.79 7.42
C TYR A 123 -5.11 -0.62 7.24
N ALA A 124 -5.87 -0.61 6.15
CA ALA A 124 -6.86 0.44 5.90
C ALA A 124 -7.86 0.54 7.07
N LEU A 125 -8.41 -0.58 7.51
CA LEU A 125 -9.36 -0.64 8.62
C LEU A 125 -8.72 -0.26 9.97
N SER A 126 -7.47 -0.66 10.21
CA SER A 126 -6.71 -0.22 11.40
C SER A 126 -6.54 1.30 11.42
N ILE A 127 -6.21 1.91 10.29
CA ILE A 127 -6.06 3.37 10.15
C ILE A 127 -7.41 4.08 10.31
N ALA A 128 -8.49 3.54 9.75
CA ALA A 128 -9.84 4.08 9.95
C ALA A 128 -10.20 4.14 11.44
N ASN A 129 -9.92 3.07 12.18
CA ASN A 129 -10.14 2.99 13.62
C ASN A 129 -9.27 3.99 14.40
N LEU A 130 -7.98 4.10 14.04
CA LEU A 130 -7.05 5.04 14.66
C LEU A 130 -7.50 6.50 14.49
N THR A 131 -7.91 6.85 13.26
CA THR A 131 -8.30 8.21 12.89
C THR A 131 -9.75 8.54 13.23
N ARG A 132 -10.54 7.54 13.66
CA ARG A 132 -11.99 7.65 13.88
C ARG A 132 -12.72 8.26 12.67
N SER A 133 -12.23 7.95 11.48
CA SER A 133 -12.73 8.53 10.22
C SER A 133 -12.98 7.42 9.20
N GLY A 134 -13.90 7.68 8.27
CA GLY A 134 -14.11 6.78 7.13
C GLY A 134 -12.88 6.76 6.24
N ILE A 135 -12.46 5.56 5.82
CA ILE A 135 -11.38 5.36 4.86
C ILE A 135 -11.92 4.76 3.57
N GLU A 136 -11.56 5.36 2.45
CA GLU A 136 -11.76 4.79 1.13
C GLU A 136 -10.52 3.95 0.77
N PHE A 137 -10.71 2.68 0.41
CA PHE A 137 -9.64 1.84 -0.09
C PHE A 137 -9.47 2.05 -1.59
N VAL A 138 -8.27 2.44 -2.03
CA VAL A 138 -8.01 2.77 -3.44
C VAL A 138 -6.93 1.85 -3.98
N THR A 139 -7.28 1.06 -5.00
CA THR A 139 -6.41 0.08 -5.66
C THR A 139 -6.63 0.08 -7.17
N ARG A 140 -5.67 -0.47 -7.92
CA ARG A 140 -5.80 -0.83 -9.34
C ARG A 140 -5.99 -2.32 -9.58
N ASP A 141 -6.03 -3.12 -8.53
CA ASP A 141 -6.31 -4.54 -8.67
C ASP A 141 -7.81 -4.77 -8.97
N ARG A 142 -8.07 -5.43 -10.10
CA ARG A 142 -9.41 -5.76 -10.58
C ARG A 142 -10.09 -6.83 -9.73
N GLU A 143 -9.36 -7.59 -8.89
CA GLU A 143 -9.96 -8.56 -7.96
C GLU A 143 -11.00 -7.89 -7.04
N PHE A 144 -10.82 -6.60 -6.68
CA PHE A 144 -11.77 -5.86 -5.84
C PHE A 144 -13.08 -5.50 -6.56
N GLU A 145 -13.04 -5.22 -7.87
CA GLU A 145 -14.25 -4.95 -8.68
C GLU A 145 -15.12 -6.22 -8.83
N ILE A 146 -14.47 -7.37 -8.98
CA ILE A 146 -15.13 -8.67 -9.11
C ILE A 146 -15.86 -9.05 -7.81
N TYR A 147 -15.30 -8.69 -6.65
CA TYR A 147 -15.95 -9.00 -5.37
C TYR A 147 -17.19 -8.11 -5.10
N ASP A 148 -17.12 -6.80 -5.39
CA ASP A 148 -18.27 -5.89 -5.19
C ASP A 148 -19.47 -6.28 -6.08
N SER A 149 -19.21 -6.76 -7.29
CA SER A 149 -20.26 -7.21 -8.22
C SER A 149 -20.90 -8.56 -7.87
N ARG A 150 -20.23 -9.41 -7.06
CA ARG A 150 -20.77 -10.73 -6.64
C ARG A 150 -21.59 -10.68 -5.36
N ASN A 151 -21.58 -9.57 -4.62
CA ASN A 151 -22.28 -9.41 -3.34
C ASN A 151 -23.40 -8.35 -3.40
N LYS A 152 -23.80 -7.92 -4.59
CA LYS A 152 -25.04 -7.17 -4.85
C LYS A 152 -26.12 -8.12 -5.35
#